data_AF-A0A3P7NUL0-F1
#
_entry.id   AF-A0A3P7NUL0-F1
#
_cell.length_a   1.000
_cell.length_b   1.000
_cell.length_c   1.000
_cell.angle_alpha   90.00
_cell.angle_beta   90.00
_cell.angle_gamma   90.00
#
_symmetry.space_group_name_H-M   'P 1'
#
loop_
_entity.id
_entity.type
_entity.pdbx_description
1 polymer ?
#
loop_
_entity_poly.entity_id
_entity_poly.type
_entity_poly.pdbx_seq_one_letter_code
_entity_poly.pdbx_strand_id
1 'polypeptide(L)'
;MKKGKIIGVAGLAALAGSGYAAYKTMTKVKVLKATYDQVIAFNGSEKKYETFEGDSYAAVFAGVEIDLSEAEMVGDSASLRIYAEFAGVEITVPKDWNVKVDGIADKAGVSNQVDYRPDDTTSKRLTIDYNIKFAGLEIKRVDEEDTIEVEIEDEPSFGDPEIKESDAPAES
;
A
#
# COMPACT_ATOMS: atom_id res chain seq x y z
N MET A 1 22.69 -47.37 -37.39
CA MET A 1 22.57 -45.94 -37.02
C MET A 1 21.97 -45.84 -35.62
N LYS A 2 22.76 -45.50 -34.58
CA LYS A 2 22.29 -45.34 -33.19
C LYS A 2 22.12 -43.84 -32.88
N LYS A 3 20.88 -43.39 -32.60
CA LYS A 3 20.60 -42.03 -32.13
C LYS A 3 20.87 -41.98 -30.61
N GLY A 4 21.86 -41.20 -30.18
CA GLY A 4 22.20 -41.01 -28.77
C GLY A 4 21.27 -40.02 -28.07
N LYS A 5 20.74 -40.42 -26.90
CA LYS A 5 19.93 -39.57 -25.99
C LYS A 5 20.84 -38.60 -25.23
N ILE A 6 20.71 -37.29 -25.48
CA ILE A 6 21.42 -36.19 -24.80
C ILE A 6 20.56 -35.60 -23.65
N ILE A 7 19.98 -36.45 -22.79
CA ILE A 7 18.98 -36.01 -21.77
C ILE A 7 19.58 -35.94 -20.34
N GLY A 8 20.82 -36.42 -20.12
CA GLY A 8 21.34 -36.62 -18.77
C GLY A 8 21.91 -35.39 -18.04
N VAL A 9 22.58 -34.48 -18.75
CA VAL A 9 23.39 -33.42 -18.09
C VAL A 9 22.64 -32.10 -17.91
N ALA A 10 21.78 -31.73 -18.87
CA ALA A 10 20.99 -30.49 -18.78
C ALA A 10 19.95 -30.53 -17.63
N GLY A 11 19.37 -31.71 -17.35
CA GLY A 11 18.41 -31.88 -16.25
C GLY A 11 19.02 -31.68 -14.86
N LEU A 12 20.27 -32.11 -14.65
CA LEU A 12 20.94 -32.00 -13.35
C LEU A 12 21.34 -30.54 -13.01
N ALA A 13 21.80 -29.78 -14.01
CA ALA A 13 22.15 -28.37 -13.84
C ALA A 13 20.92 -27.50 -13.52
N ALA A 14 19.76 -27.79 -14.12
CA ALA A 14 18.52 -27.08 -13.83
C ALA A 14 18.06 -27.28 -12.38
N LEU A 15 18.17 -28.50 -11.84
CA LEU A 15 17.81 -28.82 -10.44
C LEU A 15 18.78 -28.20 -9.43
N ALA A 16 20.08 -28.17 -9.74
CA ALA A 16 21.07 -27.52 -8.90
C ALA A 16 20.86 -25.99 -8.87
N GLY A 17 20.53 -25.39 -10.02
CA GLY A 17 20.24 -23.95 -10.13
C GLY A 17 18.98 -23.54 -9.37
N SER A 18 17.89 -24.29 -9.51
CA SER A 18 16.64 -24.01 -8.78
C SER A 18 16.79 -24.23 -7.27
N GLY A 19 17.52 -25.27 -6.85
CA GLY A 19 17.85 -25.52 -5.45
C GLY A 19 18.70 -24.39 -4.84
N TYR A 20 19.71 -23.90 -5.57
CA TYR A 20 20.52 -22.77 -5.12
C TYR A 20 19.73 -21.46 -5.04
N ALA A 21 18.86 -21.19 -6.01
CA ALA A 21 17.97 -20.03 -5.97
C ALA A 21 17.05 -20.08 -4.74
N ALA A 22 16.41 -21.22 -4.49
CA ALA A 22 15.58 -21.42 -3.31
C ALA A 22 16.37 -21.23 -2.00
N TYR A 23 17.55 -21.85 -1.88
CA TYR A 23 18.42 -21.70 -0.72
C TYR A 23 18.84 -20.24 -0.48
N LYS A 24 19.25 -19.54 -1.54
CA LYS A 24 19.67 -18.15 -1.47
C LYS A 24 18.52 -17.24 -1.05
N THR A 25 17.33 -17.44 -1.61
CA THR A 25 16.14 -16.66 -1.22
C THR A 25 15.74 -16.94 0.22
N MET A 26 15.72 -18.20 0.66
CA MET A 26 15.43 -18.56 2.05
C MET A 26 16.46 -17.97 3.02
N THR A 27 17.74 -17.98 2.66
CA THR A 27 18.82 -17.37 3.46
C THR A 27 18.63 -15.86 3.58
N LYS A 28 18.30 -15.19 2.48
CA LYS A 28 17.99 -13.76 2.50
C LYS A 28 16.78 -13.45 3.40
N VAL A 29 15.69 -14.21 3.26
CA VAL A 29 14.50 -14.03 4.13
C VAL A 29 14.86 -14.22 5.61
N LYS A 30 15.74 -15.16 5.96
CA LYS A 30 16.20 -15.32 7.35
C LYS A 30 16.98 -14.10 7.86
N VAL A 31 17.86 -13.53 7.04
CA VAL A 31 18.62 -12.32 7.39
C VAL A 31 17.69 -11.13 7.56
N LEU A 32 16.71 -10.98 6.67
CA LEU A 32 15.70 -9.93 6.76
C LEU A 32 14.90 -10.05 8.06
N LYS A 33 14.48 -11.27 8.44
CA LYS A 33 13.77 -11.52 9.70
C LYS A 33 14.58 -11.21 10.97
N ALA A 34 15.90 -11.12 10.85
CA ALA A 34 16.76 -10.71 11.95
C ALA A 34 17.02 -9.19 11.98
N THR A 35 16.61 -8.46 10.94
CA THR A 35 16.94 -7.04 10.73
C THR A 35 15.69 -6.14 10.67
N TYR A 36 14.56 -6.70 10.25
CA TYR A 36 13.28 -6.02 10.09
C TYR A 36 12.20 -6.70 10.93
N ASP A 37 11.30 -5.90 11.47
CA ASP A 37 10.23 -6.34 12.35
C ASP A 37 9.14 -7.08 11.57
N GLN A 38 8.76 -6.53 10.41
CA GLN A 38 7.78 -7.12 9.51
C GLN A 38 8.48 -7.67 8.26
N VAL A 39 8.36 -8.99 8.03
CA VAL A 39 8.91 -9.63 6.81
C VAL A 39 7.83 -10.38 6.06
N ILE A 40 7.50 -9.85 4.89
CA ILE A 40 6.47 -10.35 3.98
C ILE A 40 7.20 -10.96 2.78
N ALA A 41 6.97 -12.24 2.52
CA ALA A 41 7.62 -12.95 1.44
C ALA A 41 6.67 -13.95 0.79
N PHE A 42 6.54 -13.86 -0.54
CA PHE A 42 5.64 -14.71 -1.34
C PHE A 42 4.14 -14.56 -0.98
N ASN A 43 3.75 -13.42 -0.40
CA ASN A 43 2.38 -13.10 0.00
C ASN A 43 2.13 -11.59 -0.01
N GLY A 44 0.90 -11.18 0.33
CA GLY A 44 0.51 -9.80 0.54
C GLY A 44 0.30 -9.48 2.03
N SER A 45 0.41 -8.20 2.40
CA SER A 45 0.04 -7.69 3.72
C SER A 45 -0.54 -6.29 3.59
N GLU A 46 -1.60 -6.04 4.35
CA GLU A 46 -2.18 -4.71 4.54
C GLU A 46 -2.15 -4.42 6.04
N LYS A 47 -1.68 -3.22 6.41
CA LYS A 47 -1.59 -2.83 7.81
C LYS A 47 -2.00 -1.37 7.99
N LYS A 48 -3.10 -1.18 8.70
CA LYS A 48 -3.52 0.11 9.24
C LYS A 48 -2.97 0.32 10.66
N TYR A 49 -2.48 1.53 10.94
CA TYR A 49 -2.00 1.94 12.26
C TYR A 49 -2.93 2.98 12.87
N GLU A 50 -3.28 2.80 14.13
CA GLU A 50 -3.93 3.82 14.96
C GLU A 50 -2.90 4.69 15.69
N THR A 51 -1.75 4.11 16.01
CA THR A 51 -0.65 4.78 16.72
C THR A 51 0.67 4.34 16.10
N PHE A 52 1.58 5.29 15.89
CA PHE A 52 2.85 5.02 15.20
C PHE A 52 4.06 5.56 15.98
N GLU A 53 4.98 4.65 16.31
CA GLU A 53 6.27 4.97 16.96
C GLU A 53 7.48 4.68 16.06
N GLY A 54 7.23 4.13 14.87
CA GLY A 54 8.24 3.62 13.95
C GLY A 54 8.05 2.13 13.68
N ASP A 55 8.46 1.68 12.51
CA ASP A 55 8.42 0.27 12.14
C ASP A 55 9.45 -0.01 11.03
N SER A 56 9.68 -1.28 10.74
CA SER A 56 10.56 -1.71 9.68
C SER A 56 9.97 -2.89 8.90
N TYR A 57 9.88 -2.72 7.58
CA TYR A 57 9.30 -3.68 6.66
C TYR A 57 10.33 -4.19 5.66
N ALA A 58 10.30 -5.50 5.42
CA ALA A 58 10.99 -6.13 4.31
C ALA A 58 10.00 -6.93 3.45
N ALA A 59 9.92 -6.60 2.17
CA ALA A 59 9.05 -7.23 1.19
C ALA A 59 9.87 -7.93 0.09
N VAL A 60 9.66 -9.22 -0.11
CA VAL A 60 10.34 -9.99 -1.17
C VAL A 60 9.34 -10.85 -1.94
N PHE A 61 9.16 -10.61 -3.24
CA PHE A 61 8.06 -11.24 -4.02
C PHE A 61 6.70 -11.04 -3.33
N ALA A 62 6.41 -9.80 -2.95
CA ALA A 62 5.28 -9.46 -2.08
C ALA A 62 4.63 -8.12 -2.44
N GLY A 63 3.39 -7.94 -1.98
CA GLY A 63 2.70 -6.65 -1.95
C GLY A 63 2.50 -6.20 -0.51
N VAL A 64 2.83 -4.96 -0.18
CA VAL A 64 2.64 -4.41 1.17
C VAL A 64 1.94 -3.07 1.09
N GLU A 65 0.84 -2.93 1.81
CA GLU A 65 0.12 -1.68 1.98
C GLU A 65 0.21 -1.25 3.45
N ILE A 66 0.72 -0.04 3.66
CA ILE A 66 0.92 0.57 4.98
C ILE A 66 0.06 1.82 5.03
N ASP A 67 -1.00 1.76 5.84
CA ASP A 67 -1.93 2.86 6.02
C ASP A 67 -1.67 3.56 7.37
N LEU A 68 -1.13 4.77 7.29
CA LEU A 68 -0.89 5.70 8.40
C LEU A 68 -1.89 6.87 8.39
N SER A 69 -2.91 6.84 7.52
CA SER A 69 -3.89 7.93 7.31
C SER A 69 -4.52 8.46 8.59
N GLU A 70 -4.84 7.58 9.53
CA GLU A 70 -5.48 7.87 10.82
C GLU A 70 -4.50 7.66 12.00
N ALA A 71 -3.21 7.47 11.73
CA ALA A 71 -2.26 7.16 12.77
C ALA A 71 -1.89 8.40 13.58
N GLU A 72 -1.87 8.28 14.91
CA GLU A 72 -1.27 9.26 15.79
C GLU A 72 0.20 8.91 16.09
N MET A 73 1.12 9.81 15.78
CA MET A 73 2.54 9.59 16.11
C MET A 73 2.79 9.82 17.61
N VAL A 74 3.38 8.84 18.30
CA VAL A 74 3.57 8.89 19.76
C VAL A 74 4.52 10.02 20.18
N GLY A 75 5.57 10.26 19.40
CA GLY A 75 6.55 11.33 19.63
C GLY A 75 6.50 12.43 18.57
N ASP A 76 7.49 13.32 18.60
CA ASP A 76 7.65 14.38 17.58
C ASP A 76 8.29 13.87 16.28
N SER A 77 8.89 12.69 16.32
CA SER A 77 9.48 12.04 15.15
C SER A 77 9.39 10.53 15.22
N ALA A 78 9.19 9.89 14.06
CA ALA A 78 9.22 8.44 13.89
C ALA A 78 9.95 8.06 12.60
N SER A 79 10.41 6.81 12.52
CA SER A 79 11.11 6.29 11.34
C SER A 79 10.42 5.04 10.80
N LEU A 80 10.23 4.99 9.48
CA LEU A 80 9.75 3.81 8.77
C LEU A 80 10.85 3.33 7.82
N ARG A 81 11.41 2.15 8.08
CA ARG A 81 12.44 1.57 7.20
C ARG A 81 11.83 0.56 6.24
N ILE A 82 12.09 0.69 4.94
CA ILE A 82 11.54 -0.18 3.91
C ILE A 82 12.67 -0.88 3.15
N TYR A 83 12.65 -2.20 3.12
CA TYR A 83 13.40 -3.00 2.15
C TYR A 83 12.42 -3.66 1.18
N ALA A 84 12.66 -3.54 -0.11
CA ALA A 84 11.83 -4.21 -1.11
C ALA A 84 12.66 -4.82 -2.23
N GLU A 85 12.41 -6.08 -2.57
CA GLU A 85 13.01 -6.73 -3.74
C GLU A 85 11.97 -7.56 -4.51
N PHE A 86 11.76 -7.26 -5.80
CA PHE A 86 10.66 -7.85 -6.60
C PHE A 86 9.29 -7.71 -5.92
N ALA A 87 9.03 -6.54 -5.33
CA ALA A 87 7.85 -6.28 -4.52
C ALA A 87 7.21 -4.92 -4.87
N GLY A 88 5.96 -4.73 -4.46
CA GLY A 88 5.27 -3.44 -4.45
C GLY A 88 4.98 -3.02 -3.03
N VAL A 89 5.28 -1.76 -2.69
CA VAL A 89 4.98 -1.18 -1.38
C VAL A 89 4.22 0.11 -1.58
N GLU A 90 3.07 0.23 -0.92
CA GLU A 90 2.24 1.43 -0.90
C GLU A 90 2.16 1.97 0.52
N ILE A 91 2.37 3.28 0.67
CA ILE A 91 2.39 3.97 1.96
C ILE A 91 1.46 5.17 1.87
N THR A 92 0.39 5.15 2.66
CA THR A 92 -0.50 6.29 2.84
C THR A 92 -0.12 7.01 4.12
N VAL A 93 0.19 8.31 4.03
CA VAL A 93 0.54 9.15 5.19
C VAL A 93 -0.53 10.20 5.47
N PRO A 94 -0.67 10.65 6.73
CA PRO A 94 -1.62 11.69 7.07
C PRO A 94 -1.10 13.07 6.63
N LYS A 95 -2.01 14.04 6.49
CA LYS A 95 -1.70 15.38 5.93
C LYS A 95 -0.87 16.26 6.86
N ASP A 96 -0.97 16.04 8.16
CA ASP A 96 -0.36 16.85 9.21
C ASP A 96 1.13 16.52 9.41
N TRP A 97 1.64 15.40 8.88
CA TRP A 97 3.02 15.00 9.06
C TRP A 97 3.96 15.65 8.03
N ASN A 98 5.14 16.03 8.50
CA ASN A 98 6.26 16.41 7.65
C ASN A 98 7.07 15.15 7.31
N VAL A 99 6.95 14.68 6.07
CA VAL A 99 7.51 13.39 5.64
C VAL A 99 8.80 13.61 4.88
N LYS A 100 9.89 13.04 5.40
CA LYS A 100 11.20 13.00 4.76
C LYS A 100 11.38 11.64 4.12
N VAL A 101 11.59 11.61 2.81
CA VAL A 101 11.76 10.38 2.04
C VAL A 101 13.19 10.31 1.53
N ASP A 102 13.98 9.39 2.08
CA ASP A 102 15.36 9.17 1.71
C ASP A 102 15.58 7.68 1.40
N GLY A 103 16.51 7.37 0.49
CA GLY A 103 16.80 5.96 0.21
C GLY A 103 17.60 5.70 -1.05
N ILE A 104 17.71 4.41 -1.37
CA ILE A 104 18.38 3.89 -2.57
C ILE A 104 17.37 3.09 -3.39
N ALA A 105 17.25 3.42 -4.67
CA ALA A 105 16.48 2.67 -5.65
C ALA A 105 17.40 2.07 -6.73
N ASP A 106 17.57 0.75 -6.74
CA ASP A 106 18.33 0.03 -7.77
C ASP A 106 17.39 -0.61 -8.78
N LYS A 107 17.26 -0.01 -9.98
CA LYS A 107 16.38 -0.48 -11.05
C LYS A 107 14.94 -0.67 -10.57
N ALA A 108 14.45 0.30 -9.79
CA ALA A 108 13.16 0.30 -9.13
C ALA A 108 12.43 1.63 -9.43
N GLY A 109 11.12 1.65 -9.22
CA GLY A 109 10.29 2.85 -9.34
C GLY A 109 9.92 3.39 -7.96
N VAL A 110 10.06 4.70 -7.76
CA VAL A 110 9.57 5.41 -6.57
C VAL A 110 8.64 6.52 -7.02
N SER A 111 7.38 6.46 -6.60
CA SER A 111 6.40 7.54 -6.71
C SER A 111 6.30 8.20 -5.34
N ASN A 112 6.79 9.43 -5.23
CA ASN A 112 6.70 10.21 -4.00
C ASN A 112 5.77 11.40 -4.26
N GLN A 113 4.55 11.33 -3.73
CA GLN A 113 3.53 12.37 -3.83
C GLN A 113 3.44 13.23 -2.55
N VAL A 114 4.50 13.22 -1.72
CA VAL A 114 4.53 13.96 -0.46
C VAL A 114 5.64 15.01 -0.45
N ASP A 115 5.30 16.18 0.09
CA ASP A 115 6.22 17.29 0.23
C ASP A 115 6.97 17.24 1.56
N TYR A 116 8.30 17.35 1.48
CA TYR A 116 9.16 17.53 2.64
C TYR A 116 9.43 19.03 2.88
N ARG A 117 9.19 19.49 4.10
CA ARG A 117 9.40 20.89 4.52
C ARG A 117 10.56 20.96 5.51
N PRO A 118 11.81 21.27 5.09
CA PRO A 118 12.98 21.17 5.96
C PRO A 118 12.95 22.13 7.15
N ASP A 119 12.37 23.32 6.99
CA ASP A 119 12.28 24.37 8.02
C ASP A 119 11.05 24.22 8.94
N ASP A 120 10.18 23.25 8.65
CA ASP A 120 9.02 22.96 9.49
C ASP A 120 9.45 22.21 10.75
N THR A 121 9.35 22.92 11.87
CA THR A 121 9.65 22.47 13.24
C THR A 121 8.39 22.25 14.07
N THR A 122 7.22 22.53 13.50
CA THR A 122 5.92 22.46 14.17
C THR A 122 5.20 21.14 13.92
N SER A 123 5.32 20.61 12.70
CA SER A 123 4.71 19.33 12.33
C SER A 123 5.56 18.16 12.80
N LYS A 124 4.91 17.07 13.20
CA LYS A 124 5.58 15.80 13.52
C LYS A 124 6.31 15.26 12.30
N ARG A 125 7.48 14.65 12.51
CA ARG A 125 8.38 14.23 11.42
C ARG A 125 8.39 12.73 11.22
N LEU A 126 7.95 12.28 10.05
CA LEU A 126 8.16 10.90 9.62
C LEU A 126 9.38 10.82 8.70
N THR A 127 10.34 9.95 9.01
CA THR A 127 11.44 9.64 8.08
C THR A 127 11.22 8.26 7.47
N ILE A 128 11.03 8.22 6.16
CA ILE A 128 10.95 6.99 5.38
C ILE A 128 12.34 6.73 4.78
N ASP A 129 13.02 5.70 5.28
CA ASP A 129 14.33 5.25 4.80
C ASP A 129 14.15 3.97 3.98
N TYR A 130 14.35 4.03 2.68
CA TYR A 130 14.11 2.89 1.80
C TYR A 130 15.36 2.34 1.10
N ASN A 131 15.39 1.03 0.91
CA ASN A 131 16.31 0.32 0.04
C ASN A 131 15.52 -0.63 -0.83
N ILE A 132 15.23 -0.20 -2.05
CA ILE A 132 14.38 -0.95 -2.97
C ILE A 132 15.13 -1.35 -4.23
N LYS A 133 14.84 -2.55 -4.73
CA LYS A 133 15.51 -3.13 -5.88
C LYS A 133 14.54 -3.93 -6.75
N PHE A 134 14.47 -3.63 -8.05
CA PHE A 134 13.49 -4.27 -8.96
C PHE A 134 12.06 -4.26 -8.40
N ALA A 135 11.69 -3.17 -7.75
CA ALA A 135 10.48 -3.03 -6.94
C ALA A 135 9.79 -1.68 -7.22
N GLY A 136 8.55 -1.55 -6.76
CA GLY A 136 7.80 -0.28 -6.74
C GLY A 136 7.59 0.20 -5.31
N LEU A 137 7.76 1.49 -5.08
CA LEU A 137 7.38 2.19 -3.84
C LEU A 137 6.48 3.37 -4.20
N GLU A 138 5.28 3.40 -3.64
CA GLU A 138 4.36 4.53 -3.75
C GLU A 138 4.13 5.13 -2.37
N ILE A 139 4.26 6.45 -2.28
CA ILE A 139 4.01 7.23 -1.06
C ILE A 139 3.03 8.32 -1.44
N LYS A 140 1.84 8.26 -0.85
CA LYS A 140 0.73 9.19 -1.12
C LYS A 140 0.17 9.75 0.19
N ARG A 141 -0.50 10.90 0.08
CA ARG A 141 -1.34 11.41 1.18
C ARG A 141 -2.76 10.91 1.00
N VAL A 142 -3.51 10.94 2.10
CA VAL A 142 -4.97 10.84 2.02
C VAL A 142 -5.49 12.04 1.22
N ASP A 143 -6.07 11.79 0.06
CA ASP A 143 -6.81 12.81 -0.67
C ASP A 143 -8.20 12.97 -0.04
N GLU A 144 -8.67 14.21 0.10
CA GLU A 144 -9.97 14.51 0.76
C GLU A 144 -11.18 14.24 -0.14
N GLU A 145 -10.97 13.80 -1.40
CA GLU A 145 -12.00 13.82 -2.46
C GLU A 145 -12.85 12.55 -2.60
N ASP A 146 -12.78 11.57 -1.69
CA ASP A 146 -13.63 10.37 -1.72
C ASP A 146 -14.93 10.49 -0.89
N THR A 147 -15.26 11.68 -0.37
CA THR A 147 -16.63 11.91 0.13
C THR A 147 -17.55 12.13 -1.06
N ILE A 148 -18.07 11.05 -1.64
CA ILE A 148 -19.22 11.11 -2.53
C ILE A 148 -20.37 11.65 -1.68
N GLU A 149 -20.66 12.95 -1.81
CA GLU A 149 -21.95 13.50 -1.39
C GLU A 149 -23.01 12.78 -2.22
N VAL A 150 -23.62 11.74 -1.64
CA VAL A 150 -24.86 11.18 -2.16
C VAL A 150 -25.93 12.22 -1.86
N GLU A 151 -26.08 13.21 -2.75
CA GLU A 151 -27.31 13.98 -2.83
C GLU A 151 -28.42 12.98 -3.13
N ILE A 152 -29.15 12.57 -2.09
CA ILE A 152 -30.43 11.91 -2.24
C ILE A 152 -31.35 12.99 -2.79
N GLU A 153 -31.52 13.05 -4.11
CA GLU A 153 -32.62 13.79 -4.71
C GLU A 153 -33.92 13.21 -4.14
N ASP A 154 -34.61 14.02 -3.32
CA ASP A 154 -35.88 13.69 -2.69
C ASP A 154 -36.84 13.06 -3.71
N GLU A 155 -37.45 11.94 -3.34
CA GLU A 155 -38.49 11.32 -4.16
C GLU A 155 -39.54 12.38 -4.57
N PRO A 156 -40.00 12.40 -5.83
CA PRO A 156 -41.06 13.31 -6.21
C PRO A 156 -42.33 12.93 -5.43
N SER A 157 -42.73 13.83 -4.53
CA SER A 157 -44.05 13.86 -3.90
C SER A 157 -45.10 13.83 -5.00
N PHE A 158 -45.62 12.63 -5.30
CA PHE A 158 -46.80 12.45 -6.11
C PHE A 158 -47.96 13.12 -5.35
N GLY A 159 -48.37 14.30 -5.79
CA GLY A 159 -49.48 15.02 -5.18
C GLY A 159 -50.74 14.16 -5.18
N ASP A 160 -51.47 14.18 -4.06
CA ASP A 160 -52.73 13.48 -3.93
C ASP A 160 -53.66 13.83 -5.10
N PRO A 161 -54.38 12.85 -5.69
CA PRO A 161 -55.33 13.14 -6.73
C PRO A 161 -56.46 14.01 -6.18
N GLU A 162 -56.59 15.22 -6.72
CA GLU A 162 -57.65 16.17 -6.39
C GLU A 162 -59.01 15.59 -6.83
N ILE A 163 -59.69 14.95 -5.89
CA ILE A 163 -61.09 14.51 -6.04
C ILE A 163 -61.97 15.76 -6.09
N LYS A 164 -62.42 16.14 -7.29
CA LYS A 164 -63.48 17.13 -7.46
C LYS A 164 -64.81 16.53 -7.05
N GLU A 165 -65.17 16.72 -5.79
CA GLU A 165 -66.55 16.60 -5.35
C GLU A 165 -67.32 17.90 -5.60
N SER A 166 -68.62 17.73 -5.85
CA SER A 166 -69.69 18.72 -5.95
C SER A 166 -69.84 19.47 -7.28
N ASP A 167 -70.77 18.98 -8.10
CA ASP A 167 -71.89 19.80 -8.53
C ASP A 167 -73.16 18.94 -8.56
N ALA A 168 -73.88 18.96 -7.44
CA ALA A 168 -75.31 18.68 -7.39
C ALA A 168 -75.96 19.79 -6.55
N PRO A 169 -76.93 20.52 -7.13
CA PRO A 169 -78.30 20.49 -6.60
C PRO A 169 -79.33 20.40 -7.74
N ALA A 170 -80.32 19.52 -7.67
CA ALA A 170 -81.58 19.60 -6.93
C ALA A 170 -82.65 20.51 -7.58
N GLU A 171 -83.79 19.87 -7.80
CA GLU A 171 -85.09 20.30 -8.32
C GLU A 171 -85.53 21.77 -8.12
N SER A 172 -86.11 22.33 -9.19
CA SER A 172 -87.46 22.92 -9.21
C SER A 172 -87.94 23.13 -10.64
#